data_AF-A0A2T4S6T5-F1
#
_entry.id   AF-A0A2T4S6T5-F1
#
_cell.length_a   1.000
_cell.length_b   1.000
_cell.length_c   1.000
_cell.angle_alpha   90.00
_cell.angle_beta   90.00
_cell.angle_gamma   90.00
#
_symmetry.space_group_name_H-M   'P 1'
#
loop_
_entity.id
_entity.type
_entity.pdbx_description
1 polymer ?
#
loop_
_entity_poly.entity_id
_entity_poly.type
_entity_poly.pdbx_seq_one_letter_code
_entity_poly.pdbx_strand_id
1 'polypeptide(L)' 'YTVDRNPTVGSILQSDAGYFGHVAFVERINGDGSVLVSEMNFTGNPGYTTYRTIPASQVGYYNFIH' A
#
# COMPACT_ATOMS: atom_id res chain seq x y z
N TYR A 1 -15.60 2.51 -8.87
CA TYR A 1 -14.50 2.35 -7.92
C TYR A 1 -14.62 3.46 -6.89
N THR A 2 -14.35 3.16 -5.62
CA THR A 2 -14.30 4.16 -4.54
C THR A 2 -12.83 4.47 -4.27
N VAL A 3 -12.50 5.74 -4.02
CA VAL A 3 -11.14 6.14 -3.61
C VAL A 3 -11.24 6.95 -2.33
N ASP A 4 -10.56 6.48 -1.30
CA ASP A 4 -10.51 7.16 -0.01
C ASP A 4 -9.16 6.91 0.70
N ARG A 5 -9.11 7.20 2.00
CA ARG A 5 -7.92 7.00 2.85
C ARG A 5 -8.09 5.84 3.83
N ASN A 6 -9.05 4.95 3.56
CA ASN A 6 -9.36 3.83 4.44
C ASN A 6 -8.87 2.54 3.79
N PRO A 7 -7.84 1.88 4.34
CA PRO A 7 -7.40 0.60 3.81
C PRO A 7 -8.49 -0.45 4.01
N THR A 8 -8.67 -1.29 3.00
CA THR A 8 -9.41 -2.56 3.11
C THR A 8 -8.53 -3.69 2.56
N VAL A 9 -8.65 -4.90 3.11
CA VAL A 9 -7.97 -6.06 2.52
C VAL A 9 -8.47 -6.25 1.09
N GLY A 10 -7.55 -6.31 0.14
CA GLY A 10 -7.85 -6.37 -1.29
C GLY A 10 -7.79 -5.04 -2.04
N SER A 11 -7.76 -3.90 -1.33
CA SER A 11 -7.61 -2.58 -1.97
C SER A 11 -6.21 -2.35 -2.53
N ILE A 12 -6.10 -1.39 -3.45
CA ILE A 12 -4.82 -0.91 -3.98
C ILE A 12 -4.43 0.37 -3.25
N LEU A 13 -3.30 0.33 -2.55
CA LEU A 13 -2.61 1.49 -2.03
C LEU A 13 -1.96 2.23 -3.21
N GLN A 14 -2.18 3.54 -3.31
CA GLN A 14 -1.57 4.42 -4.30
C GLN A 14 -0.88 5.61 -3.61
N SER A 15 0.26 6.01 -4.16
CA SER A 15 1.03 7.18 -3.76
C SER A 15 1.56 7.91 -4.98
N ASP A 16 1.64 9.24 -4.91
CA ASP A 16 2.32 10.06 -5.92
C ASP A 16 3.83 10.21 -5.64
N ALA A 17 4.36 9.48 -4.65
CA ALA A 17 5.78 9.50 -4.31
C ALA A 17 6.63 8.85 -5.41
N GLY A 18 7.63 9.60 -5.92
CA GLY A 18 8.52 9.16 -6.99
C GLY A 18 8.07 9.62 -8.39
N TYR A 19 8.92 9.43 -9.40
CA TYR A 19 8.66 9.95 -10.77
C TYR A 19 7.40 9.36 -11.42
N PHE A 20 7.07 8.11 -11.09
CA PHE A 20 5.88 7.41 -11.61
C PHE A 20 4.80 7.18 -10.54
N GLY A 21 4.97 7.74 -9.33
CA GLY A 21 4.23 7.29 -8.16
C GLY A 21 4.55 5.84 -7.79
N HIS A 22 3.70 5.25 -6.94
CA HIS A 22 3.82 3.86 -6.54
C HIS A 22 2.47 3.24 -6.19
N VAL A 23 2.34 1.93 -6.42
CA VAL A 23 1.14 1.15 -6.04
C VAL A 23 1.50 -0.15 -5.34
N ALA A 24 0.67 -0.55 -4.39
CA ALA A 24 0.82 -1.81 -3.65
C ALA A 24 -0.56 -2.43 -3.34
N PHE A 25 -0.62 -3.74 -3.18
CA PHE A 25 -1.84 -4.47 -2.82
C PHE A 25 -1.94 -4.66 -1.31
N VAL A 26 -3.11 -4.41 -0.73
CA VAL A 26 -3.34 -4.57 0.72
C VAL A 26 -3.62 -6.02 1.06
N GLU A 27 -2.63 -6.69 1.67
CA GLU A 27 -2.69 -8.08 2.10
C GLU A 27 -3.39 -8.24 3.45
N ARG A 28 -3.11 -7.34 4.40
CA ARG A 28 -3.64 -7.43 5.76
C ARG A 28 -3.67 -6.07 6.45
N ILE A 29 -4.68 -5.86 7.29
CA ILE A 29 -4.71 -4.75 8.26
C ILE A 29 -4.51 -5.37 9.64
N ASN A 30 -3.47 -4.95 10.34
CA ASN A 30 -3.13 -5.46 11.66
C ASN A 30 -3.99 -4.76 12.74
N GLY A 31 -4.10 -5.38 13.92
CA GLY A 31 -4.92 -4.85 15.02
C GLY A 31 -4.45 -3.50 15.57
N ASP A 32 -3.20 -3.11 15.33
CA ASP A 32 -2.63 -1.81 15.67
C ASP A 32 -2.88 -0.72 14.59
N GLY A 33 -3.61 -1.07 13.53
CA GLY A 33 -3.90 -0.18 12.40
C GLY A 33 -2.78 -0.11 11.34
N SER A 34 -1.67 -0.82 11.52
CA SER A 34 -0.64 -0.94 10.48
C SER A 34 -1.12 -1.83 9.33
N VAL A 35 -0.63 -1.58 8.12
CA VAL A 35 -1.10 -2.25 6.91
C VAL A 35 0.05 -3.02 6.26
N LEU A 36 -0.11 -4.33 6.10
CA LEU A 36 0.79 -5.15 5.29
C LEU A 36 0.38 -5.03 3.82
N VAL A 37 1.34 -4.67 2.98
CA VAL A 37 1.16 -4.61 1.54
C VAL A 37 2.15 -5.51 0.81
N SER A 38 1.74 -6.02 -0.36
CA SER A 38 2.61 -6.65 -1.34
C SER A 38 2.80 -5.72 -2.55
N GLU A 39 4.04 -5.63 -3.03
CA GLU A 39 4.41 -4.74 -4.11
C GLU A 39 5.59 -5.33 -4.89
N MET A 40 5.75 -4.95 -6.15
CA MET A 40 6.94 -5.28 -6.93
C MET A 40 7.73 -4.01 -7.20
N ASN A 41 9.06 -4.15 -7.22
CA ASN A 41 9.99 -3.12 -7.70
C ASN A 41 10.02 -1.82 -6.86
N PHE A 42 9.52 -1.84 -5.62
CA PHE A 42 9.66 -0.70 -4.69
C PHE A 42 11.02 -0.71 -4.00
N THR A 43 11.37 -1.84 -3.39
CA THR A 43 12.64 -2.05 -2.65
C THR A 43 13.43 -3.26 -3.13
N GLY A 44 12.82 -4.11 -3.97
CA GLY A 44 13.42 -5.32 -4.52
C GLY A 44 13.78 -5.22 -6.00
N ASN A 45 14.50 -6.23 -6.50
CA ASN A 45 14.83 -6.34 -7.92
C ASN A 45 13.57 -6.42 -8.79
N PRO A 46 13.64 -5.94 -10.05
CA PRO A 46 12.58 -6.09 -11.03
C PRO A 46 12.05 -7.53 -11.09
N GLY A 47 10.72 -7.68 -10.95
CA GLY A 47 10.03 -8.96 -11.08
C GLY A 47 9.90 -9.79 -9.80
N TYR A 48 10.31 -9.25 -8.65
CA TYR A 48 10.12 -9.89 -7.35
C TYR A 48 9.07 -9.18 -6.51
N THR A 49 8.10 -9.93 -6.01
CA THR A 49 7.16 -9.43 -5.00
C THR A 49 7.87 -9.31 -3.66
N THR A 50 7.83 -8.12 -3.11
CA THR A 50 8.28 -7.79 -1.76
C THR A 50 7.09 -7.39 -0.89
N TYR A 51 7.26 -7.49 0.43
CA TYR A 51 6.25 -7.09 1.40
C TYR A 51 6.77 -5.96 2.28
N ARG A 52 5.88 -5.04 2.63
CA ARG A 52 6.16 -3.90 3.49
C ARG A 52 5.01 -3.68 4.46
N THR A 53 5.34 -3.31 5.69
CA THR A 53 4.33 -2.85 6.67
C THR A 53 4.33 -1.33 6.73
N ILE A 54 3.18 -0.74 6.46
CA ILE A 54 2.91 0.70 6.62
C ILE A 54 2.49 0.95 8.07
N PRO A 55 3.20 1.79 8.83
CA PRO A 55 2.75 2.21 10.15
C PRO A 55 1.37 2.90 10.07
N ALA A 56 0.52 2.68 11.07
CA ALA A 56 -0.81 3.30 11.15
C ALA A 56 -0.76 4.83 10.98
N SER A 57 0.29 5.47 11.51
CA SER A 57 0.53 6.92 11.41
C SER A 57 0.77 7.41 9.98
N GLN A 58 1.10 6.52 9.06
CA GLN A 58 1.37 6.85 7.66
C GLN A 58 0.23 6.48 6.71
N VAL A 59 -0.74 5.68 7.15
CA VAL A 59 -1.86 5.20 6.31
C VAL A 59 -2.61 6.36 5.66
N GLY A 60 -2.85 7.44 6.40
CA GLY A 60 -3.57 8.62 5.92
C GLY A 60 -2.85 9.43 4.81
N TYR A 61 -1.59 9.12 4.50
CA TYR A 61 -0.87 9.74 3.39
C TYR A 61 -1.08 9.05 2.05
N TYR A 62 -1.76 7.89 2.05
CA TYR A 62 -2.01 7.10 0.86
C TYR A 62 -3.47 7.14 0.45
N ASN A 63 -3.72 6.90 -0.84
CA ASN A 63 -5.06 6.67 -1.37
C ASN A 63 -5.29 5.15 -1.47
N PHE A 64 -6.51 4.70 -1.23
CA PHE A 64 -6.93 3.31 -1.37
C PHE A 64 -8.05 3.21 -2.41
N ILE A 65 -7.85 2.34 -3.41
CA ILE A 65 -8.79 2.10 -4.50
C ILE A 65 -9.48 0.75 -4.26
N HIS A 66 -10.82 0.77 -4.29
CA HIS A 66 -11.71 -0.39 -4.05
C HIS A 66 -12.47 -0.81 -5.31
#